data_AF-A0A357T5Z2-F1
#
_entry.id   AF-A0A357T5Z2-F1
#
_cell.length_a   1.000
_cell.length_b   1.000
_cell.length_c   1.000
_cell.angle_alpha   90.00
_cell.angle_beta   90.00
_cell.angle_gamma   90.00
#
_symmetry.space_group_name_H-M   'P 1'
#
loop_
_entity.id
_entity.type
_entity.pdbx_description
1 polymer ?
#
loop_
_entity_poly.entity_id
_entity_poly.type
_entity_poly.pdbx_seq_one_letter_code
_entity_poly.pdbx_strand_id
1 'polypeptide(L)'
;LPFAEHLQELGIEEVLVLTGDPPQDMSRKIYPSDSIDLIRKFKREHPQIKVYAAIDQYRTSMRMEYDNIKRKLDAGADGFFTQPFFDLRLMQIYAEMLQGLEVFWGVSPVTSEKSVNYWETKNHLIFPAGFEPTLEWNLRFAKQALKFTEELNAHIYFMPIRTKLQVFLGGLFD
;
A
#
# COMPACT_ATOMS: atom_id res chain seq x y z
N LEU A 1 -14.93 18.75 2.99
CA LEU A 1 -15.09 17.26 3.00
C LEU A 1 -16.10 16.90 4.08
N PRO A 2 -17.16 16.10 3.84
CA PRO A 2 -18.27 15.95 4.78
C PRO A 2 -17.89 15.27 6.11
N PHE A 3 -16.76 14.57 6.17
CA PHE A 3 -16.26 13.88 7.36
C PHE A 3 -15.03 14.57 7.99
N ALA A 4 -14.56 15.70 7.45
CA ALA A 4 -13.29 16.28 7.91
C ALA A 4 -13.38 16.98 9.27
N GLU A 5 -14.54 17.52 9.65
CA GLU A 5 -14.77 18.02 11.02
C GLU A 5 -14.61 16.88 12.03
N HIS A 6 -15.16 15.71 11.71
CA HIS A 6 -15.04 14.53 12.56
C HIS A 6 -13.58 14.05 12.71
N LEU A 7 -12.77 14.17 11.65
CA LEU A 7 -11.34 13.87 11.75
C LEU A 7 -10.65 14.81 12.75
N GLN A 8 -10.99 16.09 12.76
CA GLN A 8 -10.42 17.07 13.68
C GLN A 8 -10.86 16.84 15.12
N GLU A 9 -12.14 16.54 15.34
CA GLU A 9 -12.68 16.20 16.67
C GLU A 9 -11.98 14.99 17.29
N LEU A 10 -11.60 14.01 16.47
CA LEU A 10 -10.87 12.82 16.87
C LEU A 10 -9.35 13.02 16.97
N GLY A 11 -8.84 14.21 16.62
CA GLY A 11 -7.40 14.47 16.57
C GLY A 11 -6.67 13.65 15.51
N ILE A 12 -7.33 13.29 14.41
CA ILE A 12 -6.72 12.55 13.30
C ILE A 12 -5.98 13.55 12.41
N GLU A 13 -4.66 13.43 12.40
CA GLU A 13 -3.76 14.33 11.67
C GLU A 13 -3.28 13.74 10.33
N GLU A 14 -3.48 12.44 10.13
CA GLU A 14 -2.97 11.72 8.96
C GLU A 14 -4.06 10.83 8.35
N VAL A 15 -4.14 10.80 7.01
CA VAL A 15 -5.11 10.00 6.26
C VAL A 15 -4.44 9.27 5.11
N LEU A 16 -4.91 8.06 4.80
CA LEU A 16 -4.56 7.32 3.59
C LEU A 16 -5.73 7.36 2.61
N VAL A 17 -5.53 7.97 1.45
CA VAL A 17 -6.55 8.09 0.40
C VAL A 17 -6.48 6.90 -0.55
N LEU A 18 -7.62 6.20 -0.66
CA LEU A 18 -7.84 5.03 -1.52
C LEU A 18 -9.02 5.28 -2.45
N THR A 19 -8.96 4.76 -3.68
CA THR A 19 -10.10 4.79 -4.61
C THR A 19 -11.26 3.90 -4.13
N GLY A 20 -10.93 2.79 -3.47
CA GLY A 20 -11.89 1.75 -3.09
C GLY A 20 -12.39 0.92 -4.28
N ASP A 21 -13.23 -0.07 -3.98
CA ASP A 21 -13.90 -0.88 -4.99
C ASP A 21 -15.28 -0.29 -5.32
N PRO A 22 -15.75 -0.39 -6.58
CA PRO A 22 -17.12 -0.03 -6.90
C PRO A 22 -18.09 -0.91 -6.09
N PRO A 23 -19.18 -0.34 -5.55
CA PRO A 23 -20.15 -1.13 -4.80
C PRO A 23 -20.78 -2.18 -5.73
N GLN A 24 -21.01 -3.38 -5.19
CA GLN A 24 -21.64 -4.46 -5.96
C GLN A 24 -23.14 -4.23 -6.20
N ASP A 25 -23.74 -3.30 -5.47
CA ASP A 25 -25.13 -2.89 -5.55
C ASP A 25 -25.27 -1.37 -5.65
N MET A 26 -26.47 -0.89 -5.96
CA MET A 26 -26.79 0.55 -6.00
C MET A 26 -27.06 1.13 -4.60
N SER A 27 -26.66 0.44 -3.52
CA SER A 27 -27.01 0.84 -2.15
C SER A 27 -26.23 2.06 -1.64
N ARG A 28 -25.15 2.45 -2.34
CA ARG A 28 -24.25 3.52 -1.93
C ARG A 28 -24.12 4.60 -2.99
N LYS A 29 -24.08 5.85 -2.54
CA LYS A 29 -23.81 7.01 -3.39
C LYS A 29 -22.37 6.96 -3.88
N ILE A 30 -22.20 6.82 -5.19
CA ILE A 30 -20.90 6.91 -5.87
C ILE A 30 -20.66 8.37 -6.24
N TYR A 31 -19.51 8.91 -5.85
CA TYR A 31 -19.08 10.24 -6.27
C TYR A 31 -18.20 10.10 -7.52
N PRO A 32 -18.36 10.97 -8.54
CA PRO A 32 -17.53 10.95 -9.75
C PRO A 32 -16.18 11.64 -9.51
N SER A 33 -15.54 11.34 -8.37
CA SER A 33 -14.25 11.91 -7.94
C SER A 33 -13.24 10.78 -7.81
N ASP A 34 -12.02 11.00 -8.29
CA ASP A 34 -10.93 10.05 -8.08
C ASP A 34 -10.14 10.36 -6.79
N SER A 35 -9.15 9.52 -6.49
CA SER A 35 -8.27 9.74 -5.33
C SER A 35 -7.47 11.03 -5.43
N ILE A 36 -7.12 11.48 -6.63
CA ILE A 36 -6.35 12.71 -6.87
C ILE A 36 -7.19 13.93 -6.51
N ASP A 37 -8.47 13.95 -6.88
CA ASP A 37 -9.41 15.01 -6.52
C ASP A 37 -9.58 15.11 -5.00
N LEU A 38 -9.63 13.97 -4.32
CA LEU A 38 -9.74 13.91 -2.86
C LEU A 38 -8.47 14.46 -2.18
N ILE A 39 -7.28 14.07 -2.64
CA ILE A 39 -6.00 14.61 -2.15
C ILE A 39 -5.99 16.14 -2.31
N ARG A 40 -6.31 16.63 -3.50
CA ARG A 40 -6.31 18.06 -3.82
C ARG A 40 -7.33 18.83 -2.95
N LYS A 41 -8.47 18.21 -2.64
CA LYS A 41 -9.48 18.78 -1.74
C LYS A 41 -9.01 18.85 -0.29
N PHE A 42 -8.37 17.80 0.22
CA PHE A 42 -7.74 17.84 1.54
C PHE A 42 -6.70 18.95 1.63
N LYS A 43 -5.79 19.05 0.65
CA LYS A 43 -4.72 20.05 0.67
C LYS A 43 -5.22 21.48 0.60
N ARG A 44 -6.37 21.71 -0.04
CA ARG A 44 -7.02 23.03 -0.08
C ARG A 44 -7.79 23.37 1.19
N GLU A 45 -8.58 22.42 1.72
CA GLU A 45 -9.55 22.68 2.80
C GLU A 45 -8.99 22.38 4.20
N HIS A 46 -8.02 21.48 4.30
CA HIS A 46 -7.41 20.99 5.54
C HIS A 46 -5.90 20.75 5.34
N PRO A 47 -5.10 21.80 5.02
CA PRO A 47 -3.68 21.66 4.70
C PRO A 47 -2.84 21.08 5.84
N GLN A 48 -3.31 21.16 7.08
CA GLN A 48 -2.67 20.58 8.26
C GLN A 48 -2.73 19.05 8.31
N ILE A 49 -3.67 18.42 7.59
CA ILE A 49 -3.79 16.96 7.54
C ILE A 49 -2.76 16.44 6.54
N LYS A 50 -1.92 15.50 6.99
CA LYS A 50 -1.07 14.73 6.09
C LYS A 50 -1.91 13.71 5.31
N VAL A 51 -1.66 13.64 4.02
CA VAL A 51 -2.40 12.83 3.06
C VAL A 51 -1.42 11.90 2.37
N TYR A 52 -1.46 10.63 2.76
CA TYR A 52 -0.79 9.56 2.06
C TYR A 52 -1.69 9.03 0.93
N ALA A 53 -1.08 8.50 -0.12
CA ALA A 53 -1.78 7.86 -1.23
C ALA A 53 -1.28 6.42 -1.44
N ALA A 54 -2.12 5.55 -2.00
CA ALA A 54 -1.69 4.19 -2.32
C ALA A 54 -0.91 4.11 -3.64
N ILE A 55 0.05 3.20 -3.71
CA ILE A 55 0.71 2.72 -4.93
C ILE A 55 0.29 1.26 -5.13
N ASP A 56 -0.11 0.88 -6.34
CA ASP A 56 -0.40 -0.51 -6.68
C ASP A 56 0.43 -0.96 -7.88
N GLN A 57 1.59 -1.55 -7.59
CA GLN A 57 2.58 -1.98 -8.57
C GLN A 57 2.11 -3.11 -9.50
N TYR A 58 0.93 -3.70 -9.28
CA TYR A 58 0.46 -4.86 -10.06
C TYR A 58 -0.75 -4.56 -10.95
N ARG A 59 -1.44 -3.43 -10.75
CA ARG A 59 -2.69 -3.15 -11.49
C ARG A 59 -2.50 -2.56 -12.87
N THR A 60 -1.44 -1.79 -13.08
CA THR A 60 -1.17 -1.11 -14.35
C THR A 60 0.28 -1.31 -14.77
N SER A 61 0.63 -0.87 -15.98
CA SER A 61 2.04 -0.86 -16.37
C SER A 61 2.84 0.03 -15.43
N MET A 62 4.11 -0.31 -15.19
CA MET A 62 5.02 0.49 -14.37
C MET A 62 5.08 1.96 -14.81
N ARG A 63 5.00 2.23 -16.13
CA ARG A 63 4.95 3.59 -16.66
C ARG A 63 3.68 4.34 -16.25
N MET A 64 2.52 3.69 -16.36
CA MET A 64 1.26 4.29 -15.94
C MET A 64 1.21 4.53 -14.43
N GLU A 65 1.74 3.60 -13.64
CA GLU A 65 1.81 3.77 -12.19
C GLU A 65 2.76 4.90 -11.79
N TYR A 66 3.90 5.05 -12.48
CA TYR A 66 4.79 6.19 -12.31
C TYR A 66 4.09 7.53 -12.60
N ASP A 67 3.40 7.63 -13.73
CA ASP A 67 2.67 8.84 -14.11
C ASP A 67 1.54 9.14 -13.08
N ASN A 68 0.90 8.09 -12.53
CA ASN A 68 -0.10 8.21 -11.46
C ASN A 68 0.51 8.72 -10.14
N ILE A 69 1.68 8.22 -9.74
CA ILE A 69 2.44 8.70 -8.58
C ILE A 69 2.75 10.19 -8.73
N LYS A 70 3.24 10.61 -9.91
CA LYS A 70 3.51 12.03 -10.19
C LYS A 70 2.26 12.89 -10.07
N ARG A 71 1.13 12.46 -10.62
CA ARG A 71 -0.14 13.18 -10.48
C ARG A 71 -0.63 13.31 -9.03
N LYS A 72 -0.39 12.29 -8.20
CA LYS A 72 -0.71 12.33 -6.75
C LYS A 72 0.21 13.29 -5.99
N LEU A 73 1.51 13.30 -6.32
CA LEU A 73 2.45 14.30 -5.80
C LEU A 73 2.03 15.72 -6.19
N ASP A 74 1.70 15.96 -7.46
CA ASP A 74 1.25 17.27 -7.95
C ASP A 74 -0.05 17.73 -7.29
N ALA A 75 -0.90 16.80 -6.84
CA ALA A 75 -2.09 17.10 -6.05
C ALA A 75 -1.80 17.39 -4.57
N GLY A 76 -0.57 17.10 -4.11
CA GLY A 76 -0.09 17.39 -2.76
C GLY A 76 -0.05 16.19 -1.81
N ALA A 77 0.04 14.95 -2.30
CA ALA A 77 0.29 13.80 -1.42
C ALA A 77 1.64 13.96 -0.68
N ASP A 78 1.67 13.67 0.62
CA ASP A 78 2.89 13.81 1.44
C ASP A 78 3.75 12.54 1.43
N GLY A 79 3.16 11.40 1.06
CA GLY A 79 3.86 10.12 0.98
C GLY A 79 2.96 9.02 0.43
N PHE A 80 3.49 7.79 0.47
CA PHE A 80 2.83 6.66 -0.16
C PHE A 80 2.84 5.38 0.67
N PHE A 81 1.80 4.57 0.51
CA PHE A 81 1.75 3.18 0.97
C PHE A 81 1.70 2.28 -0.26
N THR A 82 2.60 1.30 -0.35
CA THR A 82 2.61 0.37 -1.49
C THR A 82 1.70 -0.82 -1.20
N GLN A 83 1.09 -1.40 -2.23
CA GLN A 83 0.59 -2.76 -2.16
C GLN A 83 1.73 -3.71 -1.71
N PRO A 84 1.46 -4.85 -1.04
CA PRO A 84 2.50 -5.75 -0.60
C PRO A 84 3.37 -6.27 -1.73
N PHE A 85 4.67 -6.22 -1.54
CA PHE A 85 5.62 -6.87 -2.44
C PHE A 85 5.81 -8.34 -2.10
N PHE A 86 6.24 -9.08 -3.11
CA PHE A 86 6.66 -10.48 -3.00
C PHE A 86 8.00 -10.74 -3.74
N ASP A 87 8.67 -9.68 -4.22
CA ASP A 87 9.93 -9.77 -4.95
C ASP A 87 10.81 -8.54 -4.64
N LEU A 88 12.01 -8.77 -4.11
CA LEU A 88 12.96 -7.69 -3.75
C LEU A 88 13.46 -6.91 -4.95
N ARG A 89 13.56 -7.53 -6.13
CA ARG A 89 14.02 -6.86 -7.35
C ARG A 89 13.00 -5.82 -7.78
N LEU A 90 11.71 -6.13 -7.63
CA LEU A 90 10.65 -5.16 -7.89
C LEU A 90 10.64 -4.04 -6.84
N MET A 91 10.88 -4.36 -5.56
CA MET A 91 11.06 -3.35 -4.51
C MET A 91 12.22 -2.40 -4.85
N GLN A 92 13.37 -2.93 -5.28
CA GLN A 92 14.53 -2.15 -5.69
C GLN A 92 14.19 -1.16 -6.81
N ILE A 93 13.50 -1.61 -7.87
CA ILE A 93 13.09 -0.73 -8.98
C ILE A 93 12.17 0.39 -8.47
N TYR A 94 11.20 0.07 -7.62
CA TYR A 94 10.32 1.08 -7.04
C TYR A 94 11.07 2.02 -6.09
N ALA A 95 12.10 1.56 -5.39
CA ALA A 95 12.85 2.39 -4.44
C ALA A 95 13.65 3.46 -5.17
N GLU A 96 14.28 3.10 -6.30
CA GLU A 96 14.95 4.05 -7.18
C GLU A 96 13.95 5.06 -7.78
N MET A 97 12.76 4.59 -8.16
CA MET A 97 11.70 5.44 -8.69
C MET A 97 11.12 6.43 -7.67
N LEU A 98 11.10 6.05 -6.39
CA LEU A 98 10.48 6.78 -5.28
C LEU A 98 11.50 7.52 -4.38
N GLN A 99 12.74 7.66 -4.85
CA GLN A 99 13.81 8.28 -4.07
C GLN A 99 13.42 9.68 -3.56
N GLY A 100 13.65 9.91 -2.27
CA GLY A 100 13.36 11.19 -1.60
C GLY A 100 11.89 11.38 -1.18
N LEU A 101 11.04 10.37 -1.39
CA LEU A 101 9.65 10.38 -0.93
C LEU A 101 9.50 9.58 0.37
N GLU A 102 8.54 9.96 1.20
CA GLU A 102 8.13 9.15 2.36
C GLU A 102 7.28 7.96 1.87
N VAL A 103 7.79 6.74 2.04
CA VAL A 103 7.15 5.52 1.54
C VAL A 103 7.09 4.46 2.64
N PHE A 104 5.90 3.90 2.81
CA PHE A 104 5.60 2.75 3.64
C PHE A 104 5.51 1.51 2.74
N TRP A 105 6.51 0.64 2.84
CA TRP A 105 6.64 -0.57 2.04
C TRP A 105 5.78 -1.70 2.61
N GLY A 106 4.84 -2.20 1.82
CA GLY A 106 3.94 -3.27 2.24
C GLY A 106 4.55 -4.66 2.14
N VAL A 107 4.30 -5.50 3.14
CA VAL A 107 4.54 -6.94 3.11
C VAL A 107 3.34 -7.69 3.69
N SER A 108 2.94 -8.80 3.10
CA SER A 108 1.78 -9.58 3.53
C SER A 108 2.05 -11.08 3.46
N PRO A 109 1.80 -11.85 4.54
CA PRO A 109 1.94 -13.30 4.49
C PRO A 109 0.83 -13.96 3.66
N VAL A 110 1.23 -14.77 2.70
CA VAL A 110 0.35 -15.60 1.86
C VAL A 110 0.68 -17.08 2.11
N THR A 111 -0.11 -17.74 2.96
CA THR A 111 0.19 -19.09 3.46
C THR A 111 -0.82 -20.17 3.03
N SER A 112 -1.57 -19.94 1.95
CA SER A 112 -2.51 -20.93 1.41
C SER A 112 -2.82 -20.68 -0.05
N GLU A 113 -3.12 -21.75 -0.80
CA GLU A 113 -3.58 -21.69 -2.20
C GLU A 113 -4.78 -20.77 -2.41
N LYS A 114 -5.72 -20.75 -1.45
CA LYS A 114 -6.88 -19.84 -1.51
C LYS A 114 -6.45 -18.38 -1.48
N SER A 115 -5.41 -18.05 -0.72
CA SER A 115 -4.86 -16.70 -0.68
C SER A 115 -4.08 -16.38 -1.95
N VAL A 116 -3.31 -17.33 -2.49
CA VAL A 116 -2.61 -17.18 -3.79
C VAL A 116 -3.61 -16.81 -4.89
N ASN A 117 -4.64 -17.64 -5.08
CA ASN A 117 -5.69 -17.40 -6.06
C ASN A 117 -6.37 -16.03 -5.90
N TYR A 118 -6.57 -15.57 -4.66
CA TYR A 118 -7.12 -14.24 -4.41
C TYR A 118 -6.17 -13.13 -4.89
N TRP A 119 -4.88 -13.22 -4.57
CA TRP A 119 -3.90 -12.22 -4.98
C TRP A 119 -3.71 -12.17 -6.50
N GLU A 120 -3.68 -13.32 -7.16
CA GLU A 120 -3.58 -13.38 -8.63
C GLU A 120 -4.83 -12.80 -9.30
N THR A 121 -6.03 -13.19 -8.85
CA THR A 121 -7.27 -12.80 -9.53
C THR A 121 -7.78 -11.40 -9.19
N LYS A 122 -7.59 -10.93 -7.95
CA LYS A 122 -8.13 -9.63 -7.50
C LYS A 122 -7.10 -8.51 -7.48
N ASN A 123 -5.83 -8.84 -7.26
CA ASN A 123 -4.73 -7.87 -7.22
C ASN A 123 -3.82 -7.96 -8.44
N HIS A 124 -4.08 -8.89 -9.37
CA HIS A 124 -3.30 -9.07 -10.60
C HIS A 124 -1.82 -9.35 -10.32
N LEU A 125 -1.51 -9.87 -9.13
CA LEU A 125 -0.16 -10.23 -8.73
C LEU A 125 0.31 -11.43 -9.55
N ILE A 126 1.56 -11.37 -9.99
CA ILE A 126 2.31 -12.53 -10.46
C ILE A 126 3.38 -12.82 -9.42
N PHE A 127 3.30 -13.97 -8.75
CA PHE A 127 4.29 -14.38 -7.77
C PHE A 127 5.63 -14.75 -8.46
N PRO A 128 6.79 -14.54 -7.80
CA PRO A 128 8.06 -14.99 -8.34
C PRO A 128 8.09 -16.52 -8.46
N ALA A 129 8.87 -17.05 -9.40
CA ALA A 129 8.90 -18.49 -9.70
C ALA A 129 9.23 -19.39 -8.50
N GLY A 130 9.99 -18.88 -7.52
CA GLY A 130 10.33 -19.59 -6.28
C GLY A 130 9.39 -19.28 -5.11
N PHE A 131 8.22 -18.67 -5.35
CA PHE A 131 7.24 -18.43 -4.32
C PHE A 131 6.64 -19.74 -3.82
N GLU A 132 6.51 -19.86 -2.49
CA GLU A 132 5.80 -20.94 -1.85
C GLU A 132 4.79 -20.36 -0.86
N PRO A 133 3.53 -20.84 -0.84
CA PRO A 133 2.52 -20.37 0.09
C PRO A 133 2.71 -20.96 1.50
N THR A 134 3.91 -20.86 2.04
CA THR A 134 4.32 -21.39 3.34
C THR A 134 4.68 -20.25 4.29
N LEU A 135 4.49 -20.44 5.60
CA LEU A 135 4.92 -19.44 6.59
C LEU A 135 6.43 -19.19 6.49
N GLU A 136 7.22 -20.23 6.28
CA GLU A 136 8.68 -20.14 6.17
C GLU A 136 9.09 -19.21 5.02
N TRP A 137 8.54 -19.38 3.82
CA TRP A 137 8.85 -18.53 2.68
C TRP A 137 8.52 -17.06 2.99
N ASN A 138 7.33 -16.82 3.55
CA ASN A 138 6.86 -15.46 3.86
C ASN A 138 7.70 -14.80 4.96
N LEU A 139 8.16 -15.55 5.96
CA LEU A 139 9.08 -15.03 6.98
C LEU A 139 10.45 -14.69 6.38
N ARG A 140 11.00 -15.56 5.52
CA ARG A 140 12.27 -15.28 4.83
C ARG A 140 12.16 -14.01 3.99
N PHE A 141 11.10 -13.87 3.19
CA PHE A 141 10.87 -12.67 2.39
C PHE A 141 10.67 -11.42 3.27
N ALA A 142 9.87 -11.51 4.34
CA ALA A 142 9.63 -10.40 5.26
C ALA A 142 10.92 -9.92 5.95
N LYS A 143 11.79 -10.84 6.37
CA LYS A 143 13.13 -10.50 6.93
C LYS A 143 14.01 -9.79 5.91
N GLN A 144 13.99 -10.25 4.65
CA GLN A 144 14.74 -9.60 3.58
C GLN A 144 14.20 -8.19 3.26
N ALA A 145 12.87 -8.04 3.19
CA ALA A 145 12.22 -6.76 2.95
C ALA A 145 12.47 -5.77 4.11
N LEU A 146 12.42 -6.25 5.35
CA LEU A 146 12.77 -5.44 6.54
C LEU A 146 14.19 -4.92 6.44
N LYS A 147 15.17 -5.80 6.21
CA LYS A 147 16.58 -5.41 6.03
C LYS A 147 16.75 -4.41 4.88
N PHE A 148 16.09 -4.66 3.75
CA PHE A 148 16.09 -3.75 2.61
C PHE A 148 15.59 -2.35 2.98
N THR A 149 14.48 -2.25 3.72
CA THR A 149 13.95 -0.95 4.16
C THR A 149 14.80 -0.26 5.23
N GLU A 150 15.49 -1.03 6.09
CA GLU A 150 16.48 -0.50 7.04
C GLU A 150 17.66 0.14 6.31
N GLU A 151 18.20 -0.53 5.29
CA GLU A 151 19.30 -0.02 4.45
C GLU A 151 18.91 1.27 3.71
N LEU A 152 17.64 1.40 3.33
CA LEU A 152 17.09 2.61 2.70
C LEU A 152 16.69 3.71 3.70
N ASN A 153 16.72 3.45 5.01
CA ASN A 153 16.12 4.30 6.03
C ASN A 153 14.65 4.66 5.71
N ALA A 154 13.87 3.66 5.28
CA ALA A 154 12.48 3.77 4.88
C ALA A 154 11.53 3.07 5.86
N HIS A 155 10.22 3.32 5.74
CA HIS A 155 9.20 2.69 6.57
C HIS A 155 8.71 1.37 5.97
N ILE A 156 8.41 0.38 6.81
CA ILE A 156 7.80 -0.89 6.39
C ILE A 156 6.55 -1.16 7.22
N TYR A 157 5.56 -1.81 6.61
CA TYR A 157 4.37 -2.25 7.32
C TYR A 157 3.95 -3.66 6.90
N PHE A 158 3.35 -4.40 7.85
CA PHE A 158 2.96 -5.78 7.67
C PHE A 158 1.44 -5.94 7.71
N MET A 159 0.88 -6.71 6.79
CA MET A 159 -0.56 -6.97 6.69
C MET A 159 -0.90 -8.46 6.86
N PRO A 160 -0.81 -9.04 8.06
CA PRO A 160 -1.22 -10.42 8.30
C PRO A 160 -2.76 -10.54 8.28
N ILE A 161 -3.33 -10.82 7.10
CA ILE A 161 -4.79 -10.91 6.89
C ILE A 161 -5.37 -12.22 7.44
N ARG A 162 -4.73 -13.36 7.12
CA ARG A 162 -5.22 -14.71 7.47
C ARG A 162 -4.28 -15.51 8.37
N THR A 163 -3.12 -14.95 8.67
CA THR A 163 -2.09 -15.58 9.51
C THR A 163 -2.20 -15.05 10.92
N LYS A 164 -1.99 -15.91 11.93
CA LYS A 164 -1.98 -15.48 13.34
C LYS A 164 -0.86 -14.45 13.54
N LEU A 165 -1.23 -13.25 13.97
CA LEU A 165 -0.33 -12.12 14.15
C LEU A 165 0.88 -12.48 15.02
N GLN A 166 0.66 -13.14 16.17
CA GLN A 166 1.73 -13.51 17.10
C GLN A 166 2.74 -14.48 16.47
N VAL A 167 2.27 -15.41 15.63
CA VAL A 167 3.12 -16.40 14.98
C VAL A 167 3.99 -15.73 13.91
N PHE A 168 3.40 -14.84 13.12
CA PHE A 168 4.13 -14.14 12.06
C PHE A 168 5.13 -13.13 12.64
N LEU A 169 4.70 -12.28 13.58
CA LEU A 169 5.60 -11.28 14.18
C LEU A 169 6.66 -11.93 15.08
N GLY A 170 6.34 -13.01 15.79
CA GLY A 170 7.34 -13.79 16.53
C GLY A 170 8.45 -14.25 15.59
N GLY A 171 8.11 -15.03 14.56
CA GLY A 171 9.11 -15.54 13.61
C GLY A 171 9.84 -14.46 12.79
N LEU A 172 9.30 -13.24 12.69
CA LEU A 172 9.93 -12.11 12.00
C LEU A 172 11.03 -11.47 12.84
N PHE A 173 10.80 -11.31 14.15
CA PHE A 173 11.70 -10.62 15.07
C PHE A 173 12.52 -11.56 15.97
N ASP A 174 12.29 -12.88 15.87
CA ASP A 174 13.20 -13.93 16.35
C ASP A 174 14.50 -13.98 15.53
#